data_AF-A0A6N4QDN9-F1
#
_entry.id   AF-A0A6N4QDN9-F1
#
_cell.length_a   1.000
_cell.length_b   1.000
_cell.length_c   1.000
_cell.angle_alpha   90.00
_cell.angle_beta   90.00
_cell.angle_gamma   90.00
#
_symmetry.space_group_name_H-M   'P 1'
#
loop_
_entity.id
_entity.type
_entity.pdbx_description
1 polymer ?
#
loop_
_entity_poly.entity_id
_entity_poly.type
_entity_poly.pdbx_seq_one_letter_code
_entity_poly.pdbx_strand_id
1 'polypeptide(L)'
;MKAFQILSVFLISLILANCATSSAGIATSNIPVADRKYKVIGPVEGHKTWNTFDMAIIGVPLSEPPIDKLVTAMLTEKEADALINIRYWTDKYILLFLTINRLHINAEAIKFEDQNDQNGKKRK
;
A
#
# COMPACT_ATOMS: atom_id res chain seq x y z
N MET A 1 -47.10 -11.15 4.13
CA MET A 1 -46.33 -10.04 4.75
C MET A 1 -45.19 -10.53 5.64
N LYS A 2 -45.40 -11.49 6.56
CA LYS A 2 -44.34 -11.98 7.47
C LYS A 2 -43.11 -12.56 6.74
N ALA A 3 -43.30 -13.36 5.68
CA ALA A 3 -42.20 -13.94 4.90
C ALA A 3 -41.33 -12.89 4.18
N PHE A 4 -41.93 -11.81 3.66
CA PHE A 4 -41.20 -10.73 3.01
C PHE A 4 -40.37 -9.92 4.01
N GLN A 5 -40.89 -9.70 5.22
CA GLN A 5 -40.11 -9.06 6.29
C GLN A 5 -38.96 -9.94 6.78
N ILE A 6 -39.16 -11.25 6.91
CA ILE A 6 -38.10 -12.18 7.30
C ILE A 6 -37.00 -12.24 6.22
N LEU A 7 -37.38 -12.27 4.94
CA LEU A 7 -36.43 -12.25 3.83
C LEU A 7 -35.63 -10.93 3.77
N SER A 8 -36.30 -9.80 4.01
CA SER A 8 -35.66 -8.48 4.06
C SER A 8 -34.65 -8.38 5.22
N VAL A 9 -35.03 -8.84 6.42
CA VAL A 9 -34.13 -8.87 7.60
C VAL A 9 -32.94 -9.79 7.37
N PHE A 10 -33.15 -10.95 6.74
CA PHE A 10 -32.06 -11.88 6.38
C PHE A 10 -31.09 -11.26 5.38
N LEU A 11 -31.60 -10.58 4.34
CA LEU A 11 -30.78 -9.90 3.34
C LEU A 11 -29.96 -8.75 3.95
N ILE A 12 -30.57 -7.96 4.83
CA ILE A 12 -29.90 -6.87 5.56
C ILE A 12 -28.81 -7.44 6.50
N SER A 13 -29.09 -8.55 7.17
CA SER A 13 -28.11 -9.24 8.03
C SER A 13 -26.91 -9.76 7.25
N LEU A 14 -27.10 -10.26 6.02
CA LEU A 14 -26.00 -10.72 5.17
C LEU A 14 -25.09 -9.57 4.74
N ILE A 15 -25.66 -8.39 4.49
CA ILE A 15 -24.91 -7.19 4.10
C ILE A 15 -24.08 -6.67 5.29
N LEU A 16 -24.65 -6.69 6.49
CA LEU A 16 -24.00 -6.21 7.72
C LEU A 16 -22.92 -7.16 8.28
N ALA A 17 -22.89 -8.43 7.83
CA ALA A 17 -21.91 -9.43 8.28
C ALA A 17 -20.60 -9.47 7.45
N ASN A 18 -20.42 -8.57 6.48
CA ASN A 18 -19.17 -8.48 5.73
C ASN A 18 -18.05 -7.93 6.64
N CYS A 19 -17.27 -8.81 7.25
CA CYS A 19 -16.03 -8.44 7.91
C CYS A 19 -15.05 -7.87 6.87
N ALA A 20 -14.94 -6.55 6.80
CA ALA A 20 -13.87 -5.88 6.08
C ALA A 20 -12.54 -6.19 6.80
N THR A 21 -11.76 -7.13 6.26
CA THR A 21 -10.41 -7.39 6.72
C THR A 21 -9.48 -6.33 6.12
N SER A 22 -8.81 -5.56 6.98
CA SER A 22 -7.75 -4.64 6.56
C SER A 22 -6.41 -5.32 6.83
N SER A 23 -5.58 -5.43 5.81
CA SER A 23 -4.22 -5.95 5.94
C SER A 23 -3.27 -4.77 6.11
N ALA A 24 -2.53 -4.74 7.22
CA ALA A 24 -1.53 -3.72 7.49
C ALA A 24 -0.14 -4.36 7.64
N GLY A 25 0.89 -3.64 7.21
CA GLY A 25 2.27 -4.09 7.32
C GLY A 25 3.26 -2.93 7.38
N ILE A 26 4.49 -3.24 7.80
CA ILE A 26 5.60 -2.30 7.90
C ILE A 26 6.80 -2.91 7.18
N ALA A 27 7.49 -2.12 6.38
CA ALA A 27 8.76 -2.46 5.74
C ALA A 27 9.80 -1.39 6.06
N THR A 28 11.05 -1.82 6.27
CA THR A 28 12.13 -0.93 6.71
C THR A 28 12.59 0.00 5.60
N SER A 29 12.72 -0.48 4.37
CA SER A 29 13.01 0.32 3.18
C SER A 29 12.66 -0.43 1.89
N ASN A 30 12.49 0.31 0.79
CA ASN A 30 12.35 -0.25 -0.55
C ASN A 30 13.69 -0.74 -1.15
N ILE A 31 14.83 -0.21 -0.70
CA ILE A 31 16.17 -0.61 -1.17
C ILE A 31 17.14 -0.77 0.01
N PRO A 32 18.24 -1.53 -0.13
CA PRO A 32 19.22 -1.65 0.95
C PRO A 32 19.89 -0.30 1.22
N VAL A 33 19.61 0.25 2.41
CA VAL A 33 20.18 1.52 2.91
C VAL A 33 21.41 1.28 3.81
N ALA A 34 21.71 0.02 4.14
CA ALA A 34 22.88 -0.33 4.94
C ALA A 34 24.16 0.29 4.33
N ASP A 35 24.93 0.98 5.16
CA ASP A 35 26.22 1.62 4.84
C ASP A 35 26.19 2.89 3.97
N ARG A 36 25.01 3.49 3.73
CA ARG A 36 24.89 4.78 3.02
C ARG A 36 24.47 5.90 3.96
N LYS A 37 25.16 7.04 3.89
CA LYS A 37 24.67 8.28 4.51
C LYS A 37 23.51 8.81 3.67
N TYR A 38 22.45 9.23 4.35
CA TYR A 38 21.27 9.76 3.70
C TYR A 38 20.71 10.93 4.51
N LYS A 39 20.01 11.81 3.79
CA LYS A 39 19.25 12.92 4.35
C LYS A 39 17.76 12.63 4.15
N VAL A 40 16.98 12.81 5.22
CA VAL A 40 15.52 12.72 5.14
C VAL A 40 14.98 14.00 4.48
N ILE A 41 14.26 13.84 3.38
CA ILE A 41 13.62 14.94 2.65
C ILE A 41 12.29 15.30 3.32
N GLY A 42 11.50 14.29 3.70
CA GLY A 42 10.23 14.47 4.40
C GLY A 42 9.28 13.28 4.26
N PRO A 43 8.13 13.32 4.94
CA PRO A 43 7.10 12.29 4.82
C PRO A 43 6.41 12.34 3.45
N VAL A 44 6.07 11.16 2.94
CA VAL A 44 5.27 10.96 1.72
C VAL A 44 4.11 10.02 2.00
N GLU A 45 2.96 10.35 1.43
CA GLU A 45 1.76 9.53 1.54
C GLU A 45 1.11 9.41 0.17
N GLY A 46 0.69 8.20 -0.17
CA GLY A 46 0.03 7.93 -1.43
C GLY A 46 -0.99 6.80 -1.30
N HIS A 47 -1.98 6.81 -2.18
CA HIS A 47 -2.95 5.74 -2.27
C HIS A 47 -3.33 5.41 -3.71
N LYS A 48 -3.63 4.14 -3.97
CA LYS A 48 -4.14 3.66 -5.25
C LYS A 48 -5.19 2.57 -5.03
N THR A 49 -6.12 2.47 -5.98
CA THR A 49 -7.19 1.48 -5.97
C THR A 49 -7.02 0.47 -7.10
N TRP A 50 -7.48 -0.75 -6.86
CA TRP A 50 -7.60 -1.80 -7.88
C TRP A 50 -8.81 -2.67 -7.58
N ASN A 51 -9.37 -3.26 -8.64
CA ASN A 51 -10.60 -4.03 -8.52
C ASN A 51 -10.28 -5.53 -8.60
N THR A 52 -11.03 -6.32 -7.84
CA THR A 52 -10.97 -7.78 -7.82
C THR A 52 -12.40 -8.29 -7.95
N PHE A 53 -12.58 -9.36 -8.71
CA PHE A 53 -13.83 -10.09 -8.76
C PHE A 53 -13.77 -11.20 -7.72
N ASP A 54 -14.52 -11.08 -6.63
CA ASP A 54 -14.55 -12.05 -5.54
C ASP A 54 -15.89 -12.77 -5.52
N MET A 55 -15.87 -14.05 -5.85
CA MET A 55 -17.04 -14.92 -5.82
C MET A 55 -16.91 -15.89 -4.65
N ALA A 56 -17.01 -15.36 -3.42
CA ALA A 56 -16.96 -16.02 -2.11
C ALA A 56 -15.71 -16.90 -1.82
N ILE A 57 -15.43 -17.88 -2.69
CA ILE A 57 -14.33 -18.84 -2.63
C ILE A 57 -13.23 -18.48 -3.64
N ILE A 58 -13.58 -17.87 -4.76
CA ILE A 58 -12.64 -17.59 -5.86
C ILE A 58 -12.51 -16.08 -6.05
N GLY A 59 -11.31 -15.55 -5.83
CA GLY A 59 -10.94 -14.17 -6.10
C GLY A 59 -10.06 -14.06 -7.34
N VAL A 60 -10.51 -13.33 -8.36
CA VAL A 60 -9.74 -13.04 -9.57
C VAL A 60 -9.41 -11.54 -9.60
N PRO A 61 -8.13 -11.13 -9.53
CA PRO A 61 -7.77 -9.73 -9.67
C PRO A 61 -8.08 -9.27 -11.10
N LEU A 62 -8.96 -8.29 -11.25
CA LEU A 62 -9.29 -7.68 -12.55
C LEU A 62 -8.17 -6.75 -13.02
N SER A 63 -7.33 -6.32 -12.09
CA SER A 63 -6.21 -5.42 -12.30
C SER A 63 -5.09 -5.76 -11.31
N GLU A 64 -3.85 -5.62 -11.75
CA GLU A 64 -2.67 -5.83 -10.93
C GLU A 64 -2.62 -4.84 -9.75
N PRO A 65 -2.19 -5.26 -8.54
CA PRO A 65 -1.97 -4.37 -7.40
C PRO A 65 -0.96 -3.28 -7.76
N PRO A 66 -1.34 -1.98 -7.73
CA PRO A 66 -0.52 -0.89 -8.25
C PRO A 66 0.56 -0.43 -7.27
N ILE A 67 1.28 -1.36 -6.63
CA ILE A 67 2.31 -1.07 -5.62
C ILE A 67 3.49 -0.34 -6.27
N ASP A 68 4.05 -0.90 -7.34
CA ASP A 68 5.24 -0.33 -8.01
C ASP A 68 4.95 1.07 -8.54
N LYS A 69 3.79 1.25 -9.17
CA LYS A 69 3.33 2.55 -9.67
C LYS A 69 3.22 3.58 -8.55
N LEU A 70 2.72 3.16 -7.38
CA LEU A 70 2.59 4.04 -6.22
C LEU A 70 3.96 4.40 -5.64
N VAL A 71 4.85 3.43 -5.48
CA VAL A 71 6.23 3.65 -4.99
C VAL A 71 7.00 4.58 -5.93
N THR A 72 6.97 4.33 -7.24
CA THR A 72 7.62 5.20 -8.24
C THR A 72 7.06 6.61 -8.21
N ALA A 73 5.74 6.78 -8.08
CA ALA A 73 5.12 8.09 -7.97
C ALA A 73 5.60 8.85 -6.73
N MET A 74 5.67 8.18 -5.57
CA MET A 74 6.14 8.79 -4.32
C MET A 74 7.63 9.19 -4.37
N LEU A 75 8.47 8.38 -5.01
CA LEU A 75 9.89 8.72 -5.24
C LEU A 75 10.03 9.94 -6.15
N THR A 76 9.24 9.98 -7.22
CA THR A 76 9.30 11.06 -8.23
C THR A 76 8.79 12.38 -7.66
N GLU A 77 7.75 12.37 -6.84
CA GLU A 77 7.16 13.59 -6.24
C GLU A 77 8.16 14.37 -5.38
N LYS A 78 9.05 13.67 -4.67
CA LYS A 78 10.05 14.28 -3.78
C LYS A 78 11.48 14.26 -4.32
N GLU A 79 11.67 13.83 -5.57
CA GLU A 79 13.01 13.61 -6.16
C GLU A 79 13.94 12.83 -5.22
N ALA A 80 13.37 11.81 -4.59
CA ALA A 80 13.99 10.99 -3.57
C ALA A 80 14.58 9.72 -4.18
N ASP A 81 15.68 9.24 -3.60
CA ASP A 81 16.36 8.04 -4.07
C ASP A 81 15.78 6.77 -3.43
N ALA A 82 15.21 6.90 -2.22
CA ALA A 82 14.64 5.78 -1.49
C ALA A 82 13.47 6.18 -0.59
N LEU A 83 12.68 5.18 -0.20
CA LEU A 83 11.67 5.26 0.85
C LEU A 83 12.11 4.40 2.03
N ILE A 84 12.03 4.94 3.24
CA ILE A 84 12.26 4.22 4.50
C ILE A 84 10.99 4.27 5.36
N ASN A 85 10.93 3.40 6.37
CA ASN A 85 9.83 3.38 7.33
C ASN A 85 8.45 3.27 6.65
N ILE A 86 8.36 2.38 5.66
CA ILE A 86 7.18 2.21 4.82
C ILE A 86 6.11 1.50 5.64
N ARG A 87 4.99 2.16 5.88
CA ARG A 87 3.78 1.61 6.46
C ARG A 87 2.73 1.52 5.37
N TYR A 88 2.14 0.34 5.20
CA TYR A 88 1.07 0.16 4.23
C TYR A 88 -0.14 -0.49 4.87
N TRP A 89 -1.32 -0.10 4.41
CA TRP A 89 -2.57 -0.75 4.77
C TRP A 89 -3.46 -0.85 3.55
N THR A 90 -4.28 -1.91 3.50
CA THR A 90 -5.24 -2.13 2.42
C THR A 90 -6.64 -2.19 2.96
N ASP A 91 -7.49 -1.30 2.45
CA ASP A 91 -8.92 -1.31 2.73
C ASP A 91 -9.66 -2.00 1.59
N LYS A 92 -10.66 -2.81 1.93
CA LYS A 92 -11.46 -3.56 0.97
C LYS A 92 -12.92 -3.19 1.09
N TYR A 93 -13.52 -2.79 -0.02
CA TYR A 93 -14.96 -2.59 -0.14
C TYR A 93 -15.53 -3.68 -1.02
N ILE A 94 -16.29 -4.60 -0.42
CA ILE A 94 -16.89 -5.73 -1.10
C ILE A 94 -18.34 -5.37 -1.44
N LEU A 95 -18.66 -5.32 -2.72
CA LEU A 95 -20.00 -5.12 -3.25
C LEU A 95 -20.40 -6.34 -4.09
N LEU A 96 -21.16 -7.25 -3.48
CA LEU A 96 -21.65 -8.47 -4.12
C LEU A 96 -20.49 -9.35 -4.63
N PHE A 97 -20.11 -9.25 -5.91
CA PHE A 97 -19.00 -9.98 -6.53
C PHE A 97 -17.80 -9.09 -6.88
N LEU A 98 -17.89 -7.78 -6.63
CA LEU A 98 -16.85 -6.82 -6.97
C LEU A 98 -16.23 -6.27 -5.69
N THR A 99 -14.93 -6.45 -5.54
CA THR A 99 -14.12 -5.91 -4.44
C THR A 99 -13.27 -4.76 -4.96
N ILE A 100 -13.46 -3.59 -4.38
CA ILE A 100 -12.60 -2.43 -4.59
C ILE A 100 -11.56 -2.45 -3.46
N ASN A 101 -10.31 -2.71 -3.82
CA ASN A 101 -9.19 -2.66 -2.89
C ASN A 101 -8.53 -1.28 -2.99
N ARG A 102 -8.16 -0.70 -1.85
CA ARG A 102 -7.45 0.56 -1.74
C ARG A 102 -6.18 0.35 -0.93
N LEU A 103 -5.03 0.48 -1.58
CA LEU A 103 -3.73 0.44 -0.93
C LEU A 103 -3.35 1.86 -0.54
N HIS A 104 -3.00 2.02 0.71
CA HIS A 104 -2.38 3.21 1.25
C HIS A 104 -0.93 2.90 1.62
N ILE A 105 -0.03 3.84 1.33
CA ILE A 105 1.37 3.78 1.74
C ILE A 105 1.75 5.11 2.36
N ASN A 106 2.34 5.06 3.54
CA ASN A 106 2.97 6.18 4.24
C ASN A 106 4.45 5.83 4.45
N ALA A 107 5.36 6.71 4.05
CA ALA A 107 6.79 6.46 4.16
C ALA A 107 7.56 7.78 4.36
N GLU A 108 8.85 7.66 4.65
CA GLU A 108 9.78 8.79 4.66
C GLU A 108 10.67 8.73 3.44
N ALA A 109 10.69 9.81 2.67
CA ALA A 109 11.54 9.95 1.49
C ALA A 109 12.95 10.38 1.89
N ILE A 110 13.96 9.69 1.38
CA ILE A 110 15.38 9.98 1.65
C ILE A 110 16.16 10.18 0.36
N LYS A 111 17.22 10.98 0.45
CA LYS A 111 18.22 11.18 -0.60
C LYS A 111 19.58 10.74 -0.11
N PHE A 112 20.33 10.03 -0.94
CA PHE A 112 21.69 9.63 -0.58
C PHE A 112 22.64 10.82 -0.66
N GLU A 113 23.59 10.87 0.27
CA GLU A 113 24.74 11.76 0.14
C GLU A 113 25.78 11.04 -0.74
N ASP A 114 26.21 11.67 -1.84
CA ASP A 114 27.20 11.09 -2.74
C ASP A 114 28.50 10.75 -1.99
N GLN A 115 28.93 9.50 -2.05
CA GLN A 115 30.16 9.00 -1.42
C GLN A 115 31.45 9.47 -2.12
N ASN A 116 31.42 10.56 -2.89
CA ASN A 116 32.58 11.01 -3.67
C ASN A 116 33.71 11.63 -2.82
N ASP A 117 33.50 11.84 -1.51
CA ASP A 117 34.48 12.51 -0.63
C ASP A 117 35.35 11.58 0.24
N GLN A 118 35.24 10.25 0.14
CA GLN A 118 35.98 9.35 1.04
C GLN A 118 37.04 8.44 0.41
N ASN A 119 37.18 8.38 -0.92
CA ASN A 119 38.17 7.48 -1.54
C ASN A 119 39.57 8.12 -1.77
N GLY A 120 39.79 9.38 -1.39
CA GLY A 120 41.04 10.09 -1.64
C GLY A 120 42.12 10.05 -0.53
N LYS A 121 41.85 9.45 0.65
CA LYS A 121 42.67 9.72 1.85
C LYS A 121 43.31 8.52 2.56
N LYS A 122 43.47 7.37 1.91
CA LYS A 122 44.23 6.23 2.49
C LYS A 122 45.13 5.51 1.47
N ARG A 123 46.18 6.19 1.01
CA ARG A 123 47.49 5.59 0.68
C ARG A 123 48.59 6.61 1.00
N LYS A 124 49.10 6.55 2.23
CA LYS A 124 50.41 7.10 2.63
C LYS A 124 51.26 5.93 3.07
#